data_AF-A0A8T5AZU4-F1
#
_entry.id   AF-A0A8T5AZU4-F1
#
_cell.length_a   1.000
_cell.length_b   1.000
_cell.length_c   1.000
_cell.angle_alpha   90.00
_cell.angle_beta   90.00
_cell.angle_gamma   90.00
#
_symmetry.space_group_name_H-M   'P 1'
#
loop_
_entity.id
_entity.type
_entity.pdbx_description
1 polymer ?
#
loop_
_entity_poly.entity_id
_entity_poly.type
_entity_poly.pdbx_seq_one_letter_code
_entity_poly.pdbx_strand_id
1 'polypeptide(L)'
;VRETLPLAGTPYIEMVAVMAKYNPFAEKAGMTKIAESRPDPRLIRVAEALAAQGFNLHLLGSRRYLRTRLESLTPEELERVRRALSTGITHPKLMKKLTRKKIIFGYRKEGFDRLKETDVDELVDLIFILGILLQTKVYLLWTL
;
A
#
# COMPACT_ATOMS: atom_id res chain seq x y z
N VAL A 1 18.66 9.61 18.05
CA VAL A 1 18.13 8.23 18.19
C VAL A 1 18.89 7.48 19.28
N ARG A 2 20.18 7.16 19.12
CA ARG A 2 20.96 6.43 20.14
C ARG A 2 20.90 7.05 21.55
N GLU A 3 21.06 8.37 21.63
CA GLU A 3 21.10 9.12 22.89
C GLU A 3 19.69 9.36 23.48
N THR A 4 18.66 9.30 22.64
CA THR A 4 17.30 9.71 23.01
C THR A 4 16.42 8.52 23.37
N LEU A 5 16.64 7.34 22.76
CA LEU A 5 15.85 6.13 23.03
C LEU A 5 15.95 5.68 24.51
N PRO A 6 17.12 5.71 25.18
CA PRO A 6 17.20 5.39 26.60
C PRO A 6 16.40 6.30 27.53
N LEU A 7 16.09 7.52 27.10
CA LEU A 7 15.32 8.47 27.89
C LEU A 7 13.81 8.21 27.86
N ALA A 8 13.35 7.25 27.05
CA ALA A 8 11.92 6.93 26.93
C ALA A 8 11.33 6.22 28.16
N GLY A 9 12.16 5.78 29.12
CA GLY A 9 11.70 5.15 30.37
C GLY A 9 11.04 3.77 30.19
N THR A 10 11.27 3.09 29.06
CA THR A 10 10.72 1.76 28.74
C THR A 10 11.85 0.82 28.30
N PRO A 11 11.82 -0.46 28.71
CA PRO A 11 12.83 -1.45 28.32
C PRO A 11 12.83 -1.78 26.82
N TYR A 12 11.69 -1.58 26.14
CA TYR A 12 11.51 -1.93 24.73
C TYR A 12 10.90 -0.78 23.93
N ILE A 13 11.46 -0.50 22.75
CA ILE A 13 10.92 0.48 21.80
C ILE A 13 10.86 -0.14 20.41
N GLU A 14 9.67 -0.14 19.83
CA GLU A 14 9.43 -0.63 18.47
C GLU A 14 9.38 0.53 17.47
N MET A 15 9.99 0.34 16.31
CA MET A 15 9.94 1.30 15.21
C MET A 15 9.64 0.58 13.89
N VAL A 16 8.72 1.15 13.12
CA VAL A 16 8.46 0.73 11.72
C VAL A 16 9.04 1.77 10.77
N ALA A 17 9.93 1.34 9.90
CA ALA A 17 10.61 2.20 8.94
C ALA A 17 10.31 1.76 7.49
N VAL A 18 9.77 2.67 6.68
CA VAL A 18 9.51 2.45 5.25
C VAL A 18 10.76 2.68 4.38
N MET A 19 11.70 3.49 4.88
CA MET A 19 12.90 3.91 4.16
C MET A 19 14.19 3.24 4.64
N ALA A 20 14.10 2.24 5.51
CA ALA A 20 15.28 1.60 6.13
C ALA A 20 16.26 1.02 5.09
N LYS A 21 15.78 0.55 3.93
CA LYS A 21 16.64 0.11 2.83
C LYS A 21 17.56 1.21 2.30
N TYR A 22 17.10 2.46 2.31
CA TYR A 22 17.83 3.61 1.76
C TYR A 22 18.63 4.35 2.83
N ASN A 23 18.09 4.42 4.05
CA ASN A 23 18.75 5.05 5.19
C ASN A 23 18.58 4.20 6.46
N PRO A 24 19.58 3.38 6.81
CA PRO A 24 19.53 2.52 8.00
C PRO A 24 19.91 3.30 9.28
N PHE A 25 19.41 4.53 9.44
CA PHE A 25 19.81 5.40 10.56
C PHE A 25 19.45 4.80 11.93
N ALA A 26 18.35 4.07 12.02
CA ALA A 26 17.90 3.41 13.23
C ALA A 26 18.84 2.26 13.62
N GLU A 27 19.27 1.45 12.64
CA GLU A 27 20.25 0.38 12.85
C GLU A 27 21.62 0.96 13.24
N LYS A 28 22.08 2.02 12.54
CA LYS A 28 23.29 2.77 12.91
C LYS A 28 23.23 3.38 14.30
N ALA A 29 22.02 3.70 14.79
CA ALA A 29 21.82 4.19 16.13
C ALA A 29 21.81 3.09 17.20
N GLY A 30 21.78 1.81 16.81
CA GLY A 30 21.81 0.65 17.70
C GLY A 30 20.50 -0.14 17.79
N MET A 31 19.48 0.16 16.98
CA MET A 31 18.28 -0.68 16.90
C MET A 31 18.57 -1.95 16.09
N THR A 32 17.93 -3.05 16.48
CA THR A 32 18.05 -4.34 15.79
C THR A 32 16.88 -4.53 14.83
N LYS A 33 17.17 -4.83 13.56
CA LYS A 33 16.14 -5.24 12.60
C LYS A 33 15.61 -6.63 12.97
N ILE A 34 14.32 -6.73 13.24
CA ILE A 34 13.66 -7.98 13.66
C ILE A 34 12.79 -8.59 12.57
N ALA A 35 12.24 -7.78 11.66
CA ALA A 35 11.42 -8.27 10.55
C ALA A 35 11.41 -7.31 9.36
N GLU A 36 11.08 -7.85 8.19
CA GLU A 36 10.84 -7.09 6.95
C GLU A 36 9.55 -7.59 6.29
N SER A 37 8.58 -6.70 6.13
CA SER A 37 7.39 -6.96 5.33
C SER A 37 7.66 -6.58 3.89
N ARG A 38 7.63 -7.59 3.00
CA ARG A 38 7.69 -7.40 1.55
C ARG A 38 6.29 -7.31 0.95
N PRO A 39 6.11 -6.54 -0.13
CA PRO A 39 4.84 -6.49 -0.84
C PRO A 39 4.43 -7.84 -1.43
N ASP A 40 3.12 -8.09 -1.49
CA ASP A 40 2.57 -9.26 -2.18
C ASP A 40 2.91 -9.20 -3.68
N PRO A 41 3.48 -10.27 -4.28
CA PRO A 41 3.80 -10.32 -5.71
C PRO A 41 2.64 -10.00 -6.64
N ARG A 42 1.40 -10.29 -6.24
CA ARG A 42 0.19 -9.91 -7.00
C ARG A 42 0.04 -8.40 -7.07
N LEU A 43 0.29 -7.70 -5.97
CA LEU A 43 0.20 -6.24 -5.92
C LEU A 43 1.32 -5.57 -6.72
N ILE A 44 2.50 -6.19 -6.78
CA ILE A 44 3.59 -5.74 -7.65
C ILE A 44 3.15 -5.78 -9.12
N ARG A 45 2.51 -6.87 -9.57
CA ARG A 45 1.97 -6.95 -10.94
C ARG A 45 0.89 -5.90 -11.23
N VAL A 46 0.03 -5.58 -10.25
CA VAL A 46 -0.93 -4.48 -10.38
C VAL A 46 -0.19 -3.15 -10.57
N ALA A 47 0.86 -2.91 -9.79
CA ALA A 47 1.67 -1.70 -9.89
C ALA A 47 2.34 -1.57 -11.27
N GLU A 48 2.92 -2.65 -11.79
CA GLU A 48 3.52 -2.69 -13.13
C GLU A 48 2.48 -2.37 -14.21
N ALA A 49 1.28 -2.94 -14.10
CA ALA A 49 0.18 -2.66 -15.03
C ALA A 49 -0.32 -1.20 -14.95
N LEU A 50 -0.28 -0.57 -13.78
CA LEU A 50 -0.57 0.87 -13.64
C LEU A 50 0.57 1.73 -14.21
N ALA A 51 1.83 1.35 -13.99
CA ALA A 51 2.98 2.04 -14.55
C ALA A 51 2.96 2.04 -16.09
N ALA A 52 2.59 0.91 -16.70
CA ALA A 52 2.39 0.79 -18.15
C ALA A 52 1.27 1.71 -18.68
N GLN A 53 0.34 2.12 -17.82
CA GLN A 53 -0.72 3.09 -18.12
C GLN A 53 -0.32 4.54 -17.75
N GLY A 54 0.96 4.79 -17.46
CA GLY A 54 1.51 6.11 -17.17
C GLY A 54 1.30 6.60 -15.73
N PHE A 55 0.95 5.72 -14.79
CA PHE A 55 0.95 6.08 -13.36
C PHE A 55 2.38 6.15 -12.82
N ASN A 56 2.68 7.20 -12.08
CA ASN A 56 3.92 7.33 -11.33
C ASN A 56 3.76 6.62 -9.98
N LEU A 57 4.48 5.51 -9.81
CA LEU A 57 4.38 4.66 -8.63
C LEU A 57 4.81 5.36 -7.32
N HIS A 58 5.69 6.37 -7.40
CA HIS A 58 6.09 7.17 -6.25
C HIS A 58 4.98 8.12 -5.77
N LEU A 59 4.00 8.42 -6.63
CA LEU A 59 2.91 9.35 -6.36
C LEU A 59 1.59 8.65 -6.02
N LEU A 60 1.56 7.32 -5.89
CA LEU A 60 0.34 6.59 -5.49
C LEU A 60 -0.14 6.99 -4.07
N GLY A 61 0.74 7.56 -3.24
CA GLY A 61 0.36 8.14 -1.95
C GLY A 61 -0.31 9.52 -2.05
N SER A 62 -0.48 10.09 -3.24
CA SER A 62 -1.08 11.42 -3.43
C SER A 62 -2.47 11.30 -4.03
N ARG A 63 -3.51 11.50 -3.20
CA ARG A 63 -4.91 11.50 -3.65
C ARG A 63 -5.18 12.51 -4.76
N ARG A 64 -4.55 13.69 -4.67
CA ARG A 64 -4.65 14.73 -5.70
C ARG A 64 -4.11 14.23 -7.03
N TYR A 65 -2.90 13.66 -7.04
CA TYR A 65 -2.31 13.09 -8.24
C TYR A 65 -3.20 11.99 -8.84
N LEU A 66 -3.66 11.06 -8.01
CA LEU A 66 -4.50 9.95 -8.45
C LEU A 66 -5.82 10.43 -9.06
N ARG A 67 -6.48 11.39 -8.42
CA ARG A 67 -7.72 12.00 -8.91
C ARG A 67 -7.49 12.65 -10.28
N THR A 68 -6.54 13.57 -10.38
CA THR A 68 -6.21 14.24 -11.64
C THR A 68 -5.84 13.24 -12.74
N ARG A 69 -5.08 12.19 -12.40
CA ARG A 69 -4.73 11.15 -13.36
C ARG A 69 -5.96 10.38 -13.84
N LEU A 70 -6.80 9.90 -12.93
CA LEU A 70 -7.99 9.12 -13.26
C LEU A 70 -9.04 9.94 -14.03
N GLU A 71 -9.23 11.20 -13.69
CA GLU A 71 -10.13 12.12 -14.41
C GLU A 71 -9.65 12.43 -15.83
N SER A 72 -8.34 12.32 -16.09
CA SER A 72 -7.76 12.50 -17.44
C SER A 72 -7.87 11.27 -18.36
N LEU A 73 -8.30 10.13 -17.82
CA LEU A 73 -8.34 8.87 -18.58
C LEU A 73 -9.62 8.74 -19.41
N THR A 74 -9.50 8.11 -20.58
CA THR A 74 -10.68 7.70 -21.36
C THR A 74 -11.44 6.57 -20.65
N PRO A 75 -12.72 6.32 -21.00
CA PRO A 75 -13.47 5.18 -20.47
C PRO A 75 -12.73 3.84 -20.66
N GLU A 76 -12.08 3.63 -21.81
CA GLU A 76 -11.32 2.41 -22.12
C GLU A 76 -10.05 2.28 -21.27
N GLU A 77 -9.44 3.41 -20.89
CA GLU A 77 -8.30 3.46 -19.97
C GLU A 77 -8.72 3.17 -18.54
N LEU A 78 -9.84 3.74 -18.08
CA LEU A 78 -10.41 3.42 -16.77
C LEU A 78 -10.74 1.93 -16.65
N GLU A 79 -11.27 1.30 -17.72
CA GLU A 79 -11.48 -0.14 -17.75
C GLU A 79 -10.18 -0.93 -17.67
N ARG A 80 -9.08 -0.46 -18.28
CA ARG A 80 -7.75 -1.08 -18.10
C ARG A 80 -7.26 -0.96 -16.66
N VAL A 81 -7.51 0.17 -15.98
CA VAL A 81 -7.21 0.34 -14.55
C VAL A 81 -8.00 -0.65 -13.69
N ARG A 82 -9.32 -0.78 -13.91
CA ARG A 82 -10.16 -1.77 -13.20
C ARG A 82 -9.67 -3.19 -13.43
N ARG A 83 -9.35 -3.54 -14.68
CA ARG A 83 -8.77 -4.86 -15.00
C ARG A 83 -7.45 -5.11 -14.29
N ALA A 84 -6.56 -4.12 -14.20
CA ALA A 84 -5.31 -4.26 -13.45
C ALA A 84 -5.59 -4.54 -11.95
N LEU A 85 -6.46 -3.74 -11.33
CA LEU A 85 -6.83 -3.86 -9.92
C LEU A 85 -7.52 -5.20 -9.58
N SER A 86 -8.20 -5.81 -10.55
CA SER A 86 -8.91 -7.09 -10.39
C SER A 86 -7.99 -8.21 -9.87
N THR A 87 -6.73 -8.23 -10.28
CA THR A 87 -5.75 -9.24 -9.84
C THR A 87 -5.32 -9.02 -8.37
N GLY A 88 -5.34 -7.77 -7.90
CA GLY A 88 -4.99 -7.37 -6.55
C GLY A 88 -6.15 -7.38 -5.55
N ILE A 89 -7.40 -7.37 -6.00
CA ILE A 89 -8.58 -7.16 -5.13
C ILE A 89 -8.74 -8.26 -4.07
N THR A 90 -8.15 -9.44 -4.32
CA THR A 90 -8.08 -10.55 -3.36
C THR A 90 -7.36 -10.20 -2.05
N HIS A 91 -6.56 -9.12 -2.02
CA HIS A 91 -5.89 -8.67 -0.82
C HIS A 91 -6.91 -8.12 0.21
N PRO A 92 -6.90 -8.59 1.48
CA PRO A 92 -7.94 -8.27 2.46
C PRO A 92 -8.19 -6.77 2.67
N LYS A 93 -7.15 -5.93 2.64
CA LYS A 93 -7.31 -4.47 2.79
C LYS A 93 -8.04 -3.82 1.62
N LEU A 94 -7.77 -4.28 0.39
CA LEU A 94 -8.44 -3.75 -0.81
C LEU A 94 -9.89 -4.23 -0.85
N MET A 95 -10.12 -5.52 -0.55
CA MET A 95 -11.47 -6.08 -0.45
C MET A 95 -12.31 -5.35 0.61
N LYS A 96 -11.77 -5.15 1.81
CA LYS A 96 -12.45 -4.42 2.90
C LYS A 96 -12.87 -3.00 2.48
N LYS A 97 -12.04 -2.31 1.70
CA LYS A 97 -12.35 -0.98 1.19
C LYS A 97 -13.50 -1.05 0.18
N LEU A 98 -13.46 -2.02 -0.72
CA LEU A 98 -14.46 -2.19 -1.78
C LEU A 98 -15.83 -2.63 -1.22
N THR A 99 -15.87 -3.53 -0.23
CA THR A 99 -17.12 -4.10 0.32
C THR A 99 -17.69 -3.32 1.52
N ARG A 100 -17.09 -2.18 1.88
CA ARG A 100 -17.56 -1.26 2.94
C ARG A 100 -18.04 -1.97 4.23
N LYS A 101 -17.20 -2.89 4.77
CA LYS A 101 -17.35 -3.62 6.05
C LYS A 101 -18.25 -4.87 6.10
N LYS A 102 -18.95 -5.28 5.03
CA LYS A 102 -19.58 -6.63 4.99
C LYS A 102 -18.52 -7.69 4.62
N ILE A 103 -17.55 -7.93 5.50
CA ILE A 103 -16.61 -9.05 5.31
C ILE A 103 -17.26 -10.29 5.93
N ILE A 104 -18.17 -10.90 5.19
CA ILE A 104 -18.59 -12.28 5.44
C ILE A 104 -17.75 -13.14 4.48
N PHE A 105 -17.12 -14.18 5.03
CA PHE A 105 -16.34 -15.16 4.28
C PHE A 105 -17.01 -15.52 2.94
N GLY A 106 -16.26 -15.48 1.83
CA GLY A 106 -16.66 -16.23 0.63
C GLY A 106 -16.63 -15.52 -0.74
N TYR A 107 -16.41 -14.21 -0.85
CA TYR A 107 -16.76 -13.55 -2.12
C TYR A 107 -15.59 -12.92 -2.88
N ARG A 108 -14.84 -13.77 -3.61
CA ARG A 108 -13.97 -13.29 -4.70
C ARG A 108 -14.81 -12.65 -5.81
N LYS A 109 -15.95 -13.25 -6.17
CA LYS A 109 -16.80 -12.82 -7.30
C LYS A 109 -17.45 -11.45 -7.05
N GLU A 110 -17.99 -11.21 -5.86
CA GLU A 110 -18.60 -9.90 -5.51
C GLU A 110 -17.60 -8.75 -5.59
N GLY A 111 -16.33 -8.98 -5.23
CA GLY A 111 -15.29 -7.98 -5.38
C GLY A 111 -15.00 -7.64 -6.85
N PHE A 112 -15.07 -8.60 -7.77
CA PHE A 112 -14.91 -8.31 -9.19
C PHE A 112 -16.08 -7.53 -9.77
N ASP A 113 -17.31 -7.90 -9.41
CA ASP A 113 -18.50 -7.22 -9.91
C ASP A 113 -18.59 -5.80 -9.35
N ARG A 114 -18.31 -5.62 -8.05
CA ARG A 114 -18.29 -4.30 -7.44
C ARG A 114 -17.20 -3.40 -8.02
N LEU A 115 -16.03 -3.96 -8.38
CA LEU A 115 -14.95 -3.21 -9.01
C LEU A 115 -15.36 -2.61 -10.37
N LYS A 116 -16.28 -3.23 -11.11
CA LYS A 116 -16.79 -2.69 -12.38
C LYS A 116 -17.62 -1.43 -12.17
N GLU A 117 -18.32 -1.36 -11.04
CA GLU A 117 -19.22 -0.25 -10.69
C GLU A 117 -18.52 0.91 -9.96
N THR A 118 -17.21 0.80 -9.66
CA THR A 118 -16.52 1.82 -8.87
C THR A 118 -16.41 3.13 -9.63
N ASP A 119 -16.73 4.21 -8.94
CA ASP A 119 -16.46 5.57 -9.38
C ASP A 119 -14.96 5.93 -9.24
N VAL A 120 -14.61 7.15 -9.68
CA VAL A 120 -13.24 7.66 -9.63
C VAL A 120 -12.73 7.76 -8.18
N ASP A 121 -13.59 8.12 -7.23
CA ASP A 121 -13.21 8.30 -5.82
C ASP A 121 -12.84 6.98 -5.16
N GLU A 122 -13.62 5.94 -5.43
CA GLU A 122 -13.34 4.57 -5.01
C GLU A 122 -12.05 4.06 -5.64
N LEU A 123 -11.79 4.35 -6.92
CA LEU A 123 -10.52 4.01 -7.57
C LEU A 123 -9.32 4.73 -6.95
N VAL A 124 -9.46 6.03 -6.63
CA VAL A 124 -8.42 6.79 -5.89
C VAL A 124 -8.10 6.10 -4.58
N ASP A 125 -9.12 5.70 -3.82
CA ASP A 125 -8.93 5.02 -2.54
C ASP A 125 -8.21 3.68 -2.68
N LEU A 126 -8.61 2.86 -3.65
CA LEU A 126 -8.00 1.55 -3.90
C LEU A 126 -6.53 1.68 -4.30
N ILE A 127 -6.22 2.58 -5.22
CA ILE A 127 -4.84 2.81 -5.69
C ILE A 127 -3.99 3.45 -4.58
N PHE A 128 -4.56 4.31 -3.75
CA PHE A 128 -3.88 4.85 -2.58
C PHE A 128 -3.50 3.75 -1.57
N ILE A 129 -4.43 2.84 -1.27
CA ILE A 129 -4.15 1.68 -0.41
C ILE A 129 -3.11 0.76 -1.05
N LEU A 130 -3.17 0.54 -2.37
CA LEU A 130 -2.14 -0.21 -3.09
C LEU A 130 -0.75 0.41 -2.90
N GLY A 131 -0.62 1.74 -3.01
CA GLY A 131 0.63 2.47 -2.76
C GLY A 131 1.21 2.18 -1.37
N ILE A 132 0.38 2.14 -0.33
CA ILE A 132 0.79 1.81 1.04
C ILE A 132 1.21 0.33 1.17
N LEU A 133 0.54 -0.56 0.44
CA LEU A 133 0.83 -2.00 0.47
C LEU A 133 2.13 -2.35 -0.28
N LEU A 134 2.50 -1.57 -1.28
CA LEU A 134 3.75 -1.71 -2.05
C LEU A 134 4.99 -1.26 -1.26
N GLN A 135 4.80 -0.54 -0.16
CA GLN A 135 5.91 -0.11 0.68
C GLN A 135 6.46 -1.27 1.50
N THR A 136 7.76 -1.56 1.32
CA THR A 136 8.52 -2.43 2.20
C THR A 136 8.62 -1.80 3.58
N LYS A 137 8.31 -2.55 4.63
CA LYS A 137 8.34 -2.06 6.02
C LYS A 137 9.34 -2.86 6.80
N VAL A 138 10.32 -2.19 7.40
CA VAL A 138 11.31 -2.79 8.28
C VAL A 138 10.90 -2.52 9.72
N TYR A 139 10.84 -3.57 10.52
CA TYR A 139 10.51 -3.52 11.95
C TYR A 139 11.82 -3.61 12.73
N LEU A 140 12.01 -2.66 13.63
CA LEU A 140 13.22 -2.47 14.41
C LEU A 140 12.86 -2.45 15.89
N LEU A 141 13.70 -3.07 16.71
CA LEU A 141 13.56 -3.12 18.15
C LEU A 141 14.78 -2.51 18.83
N TRP A 142 14.54 -1.65 19.80
CA TRP A 142 15.54 -1.23 20.77
C TRP A 142 15.32 -1.95 22.09
N THR A 143 16.41 -2.42 22.68
CA THR A 143 16.46 -3.07 24.00
C THR A 143 17.47 -2.32 24.86
N LEU A 144 17.08 -1.91 26.07
CA LEU A 144 17.97 -1.26 27.03
C LEU A 144 18.95 -2.23 27.70
#